data_AF-A0A847ZX80-F1
#
_entry.id   AF-A0A847ZX80-F1
#
_cell.length_a   1.000
_cell.length_b   1.000
_cell.length_c   1.000
_cell.angle_alpha   90.00
_cell.angle_beta   90.00
_cell.angle_gamma   90.00
#
_symmetry.space_group_name_H-M   'P 1'
#
loop_
_entity.id
_entity.type
_entity.pdbx_description
1 polymer ?
#
loop_
_entity_poly.entity_id
_entity_poly.type
_entity_poly.pdbx_seq_one_letter_code
_entity_poly.pdbx_strand_id
1 'polypeptide(L)'
;WLKMAHARARYLGLECELLTMAEAKKLNPLLEEQYFVGAMLDAADGNLDPEGTTHAYAKSARIGGAEIYQGTRVQELNHRADGSWDVVTDKGNIHAEHVVNCGGLWAREVGRMVGLELPVLAMEHMYLVTEEVPEVVAFNKEFGKEVSHIIDFKAEIYMRQERTGLVLGTYEQDCRPWQPKQTPWGFGRELLQPDLDRIAPNLELGYKHFPVLQKAGIKRVINGPFTFTPDGNPLVGPVQGVKNYWVACGVMAGFSQGGGVGLALSQWMVNGDPGFDVWAMDVSRFGEWATRSYTNEKVRENYSRRFSIRFPNEELPAARPQQTTPIYDVMREDGAVMGDSWGLETPLWFAPKGVEPKDIVSFRRSNDFKHVNAEVKGTRNAVGVTEIANFAKYRFTGSGAEAFLSRLMTNKMPKTGRIILTPMLNPGGKLIGDFTIAKLKDETYYMWGSSQAQKYHMRWFEQHLPADGSVKIDRLDMGMVGLSIAGPKARDVLQAMTDEDVSSAAFKFMDVRSMDIANCPTITNRVTYSGDLG
;
A
#
# COMPACT_ATOMS: atom_id res chain seq x y z
N TRP A 1 -12.57 7.66 -17.29
CA TRP A 1 -12.31 6.63 -16.28
C TRP A 1 -12.67 5.22 -16.75
N LEU A 2 -13.94 4.87 -17.06
CA LEU A 2 -14.33 3.49 -17.47
C LEU A 2 -13.44 2.86 -18.57
N LYS A 3 -13.07 3.63 -19.60
CA LYS A 3 -12.15 3.17 -20.66
C LYS A 3 -10.76 2.77 -20.13
N MET A 4 -10.25 3.48 -19.11
CA MET A 4 -8.99 3.15 -18.44
C MET A 4 -9.14 1.89 -17.58
N ALA A 5 -10.25 1.76 -16.85
CA ALA A 5 -10.55 0.57 -16.05
C ALA A 5 -10.64 -0.68 -16.94
N HIS A 6 -11.36 -0.59 -18.06
CA HIS A 6 -11.46 -1.67 -19.05
C HIS A 6 -10.09 -2.01 -19.68
N ALA A 7 -9.25 -1.03 -19.98
CA ALA A 7 -7.89 -1.29 -20.47
C ALA A 7 -7.04 -2.05 -19.45
N ARG A 8 -7.16 -1.73 -18.15
CA ARG A 8 -6.49 -2.44 -17.06
C ARG A 8 -7.04 -3.86 -16.89
N ALA A 9 -8.35 -4.03 -16.92
CA ALA A 9 -9.00 -5.34 -16.84
C ALA A 9 -8.45 -6.31 -17.90
N ARG A 10 -8.38 -5.88 -19.17
CA ARG A 10 -7.80 -6.69 -20.25
C ARG A 10 -6.34 -7.05 -20.02
N TYR A 11 -5.53 -6.14 -19.47
CA TYR A 11 -4.14 -6.43 -19.12
C TYR A 11 -4.03 -7.50 -18.02
N LEU A 12 -4.97 -7.50 -17.08
CA LEU A 12 -5.07 -8.49 -15.99
C LEU A 12 -5.75 -9.80 -16.42
N GLY A 13 -6.17 -9.93 -17.68
CA GLY A 13 -6.88 -11.11 -18.18
C GLY A 13 -8.34 -11.21 -17.71
N LEU A 14 -8.94 -10.10 -17.28
CA LEU A 14 -10.35 -10.04 -16.90
C LEU A 14 -11.23 -9.72 -18.12
N GLU A 15 -12.34 -10.43 -18.24
CA GLU A 15 -13.32 -10.25 -19.30
C GLU A 15 -14.39 -9.24 -18.86
N CYS A 16 -14.16 -7.96 -19.19
CA CYS A 16 -15.13 -6.90 -18.95
C CYS A 16 -15.64 -6.29 -20.26
N GLU A 17 -16.87 -5.81 -20.25
CA GLU A 17 -17.52 -5.17 -21.39
C GLU A 17 -17.86 -3.71 -21.08
N LEU A 18 -17.65 -2.80 -22.03
CA LEU A 18 -18.17 -1.43 -21.94
C LEU A 18 -19.56 -1.38 -22.56
N LEU A 19 -20.54 -0.95 -21.77
CA LEU A 19 -21.94 -0.90 -22.16
C LEU A 19 -22.40 0.54 -22.39
N THR A 20 -23.26 0.72 -23.39
CA THR A 20 -24.14 1.87 -23.50
C THR A 20 -25.18 1.86 -22.38
N MET A 21 -25.83 3.00 -22.12
CA MET A 21 -26.89 3.04 -21.11
C MET A 21 -28.10 2.17 -21.46
N ALA A 22 -28.44 2.06 -22.75
CA ALA A 22 -29.52 1.18 -23.20
C ALA A 22 -29.21 -0.30 -22.93
N GLU A 23 -27.95 -0.72 -23.08
CA GLU A 23 -27.50 -2.07 -22.73
C GLU A 23 -27.49 -2.29 -21.21
N ALA A 24 -26.97 -1.33 -20.44
CA ALA A 24 -26.95 -1.41 -18.98
C ALA A 24 -28.37 -1.52 -18.39
N LYS A 25 -29.34 -0.76 -18.92
CA LYS A 25 -30.73 -0.79 -18.46
C LYS A 25 -31.44 -2.11 -18.74
N LYS A 26 -31.05 -2.84 -19.80
CA LYS A 26 -31.55 -4.21 -20.03
C LYS A 26 -31.09 -5.19 -18.94
N LEU A 27 -29.91 -4.95 -18.35
CA LEU A 27 -29.36 -5.79 -17.28
C LEU A 27 -29.90 -5.40 -15.90
N ASN A 28 -30.14 -4.10 -15.70
CA ASN A 28 -30.77 -3.60 -14.50
C ASN A 28 -31.80 -2.49 -14.83
N PRO A 29 -33.10 -2.82 -14.88
CA PRO A 29 -34.14 -1.88 -15.31
C PRO A 29 -34.40 -0.77 -14.29
N LEU A 30 -33.79 -0.84 -13.10
CA LEU A 30 -33.95 0.13 -12.02
C LEU A 30 -33.15 1.43 -12.29
N LEU A 31 -32.23 1.40 -13.26
CA LEU A 31 -31.39 2.53 -13.66
C LEU A 31 -32.19 3.64 -14.35
N GLU A 32 -32.00 4.87 -13.90
CA GLU A 32 -32.47 6.07 -14.60
C GLU A 32 -31.37 6.66 -15.50
N GLU A 33 -31.59 6.61 -16.81
CA GLU A 33 -30.53 6.77 -17.84
C GLU A 33 -29.88 8.15 -17.82
N GLN A 34 -30.66 9.19 -17.52
CA GLN A 34 -30.21 10.59 -17.59
C GLN A 34 -29.07 10.93 -16.63
N TYR A 35 -28.81 10.08 -15.62
CA TYR A 35 -27.75 10.29 -14.63
C TYR A 35 -26.43 9.59 -14.99
N PHE A 36 -26.40 8.78 -16.04
CA PHE A 36 -25.27 7.93 -16.37
C PHE A 36 -24.84 8.09 -17.83
N VAL A 37 -23.55 7.91 -18.09
CA VAL A 37 -22.95 8.04 -19.43
C VAL A 37 -22.65 6.69 -20.09
N GLY A 38 -22.78 5.59 -19.33
CA GLY A 38 -22.43 4.22 -19.72
C GLY A 38 -22.07 3.39 -18.50
N ALA A 39 -21.81 2.09 -18.71
CA ALA A 39 -21.40 1.17 -17.66
C ALA A 39 -20.21 0.31 -18.10
N MET A 40 -19.61 -0.39 -17.15
CA MET A 40 -18.67 -1.49 -17.40
C MET A 40 -19.20 -2.72 -16.67
N LEU A 41 -19.38 -3.82 -17.40
CA LEU A 41 -19.85 -5.09 -16.87
C LEU A 41 -18.66 -6.04 -16.67
N ASP A 42 -18.58 -6.64 -15.50
CA ASP A 42 -17.84 -7.88 -15.28
C ASP A 42 -18.88 -8.98 -15.01
N ALA A 43 -18.93 -10.00 -15.87
CA ALA A 43 -19.91 -11.07 -15.76
C ALA A 43 -19.54 -12.14 -14.72
N ALA A 44 -18.28 -12.17 -14.27
CA ALA A 44 -17.79 -13.08 -13.23
C ALA A 44 -18.08 -12.56 -11.82
N ASP A 45 -18.33 -11.25 -11.69
CA ASP A 45 -18.67 -10.63 -10.42
C ASP A 45 -20.07 -11.01 -9.92
N GLY A 46 -20.27 -10.93 -8.60
CA GLY A 46 -21.54 -11.27 -7.98
C GLY A 46 -21.56 -11.02 -6.48
N ASN A 47 -22.31 -11.84 -5.77
CA ASN A 47 -22.39 -11.82 -4.32
C ASN A 47 -22.42 -13.26 -3.78
N LEU A 48 -22.13 -13.41 -2.49
CA LEU A 48 -22.16 -14.70 -1.79
C LEU A 48 -22.68 -14.49 -0.37
N ASP A 49 -23.07 -15.58 0.29
CA ASP A 49 -23.39 -15.59 1.72
C ASP A 49 -22.10 -15.69 2.56
N PRO A 50 -21.72 -14.62 3.29
CA PRO A 50 -20.58 -14.61 4.19
C PRO A 50 -20.50 -15.78 5.17
N GLU A 51 -21.63 -16.11 5.79
CA GLU A 51 -21.69 -17.08 6.87
C GLU A 51 -21.53 -18.49 6.29
N GLY A 52 -22.27 -18.80 5.23
CA GLY A 52 -22.14 -20.06 4.49
C GLY A 52 -20.74 -20.30 3.95
N THR A 53 -20.12 -19.29 3.31
CA THR A 53 -18.75 -19.42 2.79
C THR A 53 -17.73 -19.67 3.90
N THR A 54 -17.85 -18.97 5.03
CA THR A 54 -16.95 -19.17 6.18
C THR A 54 -17.08 -20.59 6.75
N HIS A 55 -18.31 -21.09 6.91
CA HIS A 55 -18.54 -22.47 7.35
C HIS A 55 -18.03 -23.51 6.35
N ALA A 56 -18.16 -23.24 5.04
CA ALA A 56 -17.61 -24.10 4.00
C ALA A 56 -16.08 -24.20 4.10
N TYR A 57 -15.38 -23.07 4.27
CA TYR A 57 -13.93 -23.08 4.51
C TYR A 57 -13.55 -23.81 5.79
N ALA A 58 -14.25 -23.58 6.91
CA ALA A 58 -13.99 -24.28 8.16
C ALA A 58 -14.16 -25.80 8.04
N LYS A 59 -15.18 -26.25 7.30
CA LYS A 59 -15.41 -27.68 7.01
C LYS A 59 -14.28 -28.25 6.17
N SER A 60 -13.89 -27.57 5.09
CA SER A 60 -12.78 -28.00 4.23
C SER A 60 -11.45 -28.06 4.98
N ALA A 61 -11.17 -27.08 5.84
CA ALA A 61 -9.98 -27.07 6.69
C ALA A 61 -9.92 -28.29 7.63
N ARG A 62 -11.04 -28.63 8.27
CA ARG A 62 -11.14 -29.84 9.12
C ARG A 62 -10.94 -31.13 8.35
N ILE A 63 -11.47 -31.23 7.12
CA ILE A 63 -11.22 -32.37 6.23
C ILE A 63 -9.71 -32.48 5.93
N GLY A 64 -9.02 -31.34 5.78
CA GLY A 64 -7.57 -31.27 5.65
C GLY A 64 -6.79 -31.48 6.96
N GLY A 65 -7.45 -31.81 8.08
CA GLY A 65 -6.81 -32.10 9.37
C GLY A 65 -6.65 -30.89 10.30
N ALA A 66 -7.16 -29.71 9.95
CA ALA A 66 -7.08 -28.55 10.83
C ALA A 66 -8.01 -28.67 12.05
N GLU A 67 -7.52 -28.25 13.21
CA GLU A 67 -8.30 -28.12 14.43
C GLU A 67 -8.83 -26.68 14.58
N ILE A 68 -10.09 -26.53 15.00
CA ILE A 68 -10.74 -25.22 15.13
C ILE A 68 -11.32 -25.09 16.53
N TYR A 69 -10.75 -24.18 17.31
CA TYR A 69 -11.13 -23.88 18.69
C TYR A 69 -11.89 -22.56 18.76
N GLN A 70 -13.21 -22.62 19.03
CA GLN A 70 -14.05 -21.43 19.18
C GLN A 70 -14.24 -21.05 20.66
N GLY A 71 -14.46 -19.75 20.90
CA GLY A 71 -14.51 -19.20 22.24
C GLY A 71 -13.23 -19.46 23.02
N THR A 72 -12.09 -19.48 22.31
CA THR A 72 -10.74 -19.68 22.86
C THR A 72 -9.96 -18.41 22.55
N ARG A 73 -9.89 -17.49 23.51
CA ARG A 73 -9.29 -16.17 23.28
C ARG A 73 -7.79 -16.25 23.56
N VAL A 74 -6.99 -15.84 22.58
CA VAL A 74 -5.55 -15.57 22.79
C VAL A 74 -5.39 -14.40 23.74
N GLN A 75 -4.61 -14.58 24.80
CA GLN A 75 -4.32 -13.58 25.82
C GLN A 75 -2.90 -13.04 25.69
N GLU A 76 -1.95 -13.91 25.36
CA GLU A 76 -0.54 -13.56 25.18
C GLU A 76 0.08 -14.38 24.04
N LEU A 77 1.11 -13.80 23.42
CA LEU A 77 1.95 -14.44 22.41
C LEU A 77 3.40 -14.34 22.84
N ASN A 78 3.95 -15.45 23.31
CA ASN A 78 5.28 -15.49 23.89
C ASN A 78 6.25 -16.18 22.93
N HIS A 79 7.23 -15.43 22.40
CA HIS A 79 8.23 -15.95 21.48
C HIS A 79 9.32 -16.73 22.22
N ARG A 80 9.72 -17.88 21.68
CA ARG A 80 10.77 -18.75 22.24
C ARG A 80 12.12 -18.55 21.57
N ALA A 81 13.18 -18.98 22.25
CA ALA A 81 14.55 -18.89 21.77
C ALA A 81 14.81 -19.71 20.48
N ASP A 82 14.08 -20.80 20.26
CA ASP A 82 14.17 -21.61 19.03
C ASP A 82 13.43 -20.97 17.83
N GLY A 83 12.61 -19.95 18.06
CA GLY A 83 11.78 -19.28 17.05
C GLY A 83 10.33 -19.75 17.00
N SER A 84 9.93 -20.67 17.86
CA SER A 84 8.54 -21.08 18.04
C SER A 84 7.79 -20.17 19.04
N TRP A 85 6.53 -20.49 19.32
CA TRP A 85 5.60 -19.64 20.05
C TRP A 85 4.86 -20.42 21.13
N ASP A 86 4.65 -19.78 22.28
CA ASP A 86 3.61 -20.09 23.25
C ASP A 86 2.41 -19.18 23.01
N VAL A 87 1.31 -19.75 22.54
CA VAL A 87 0.02 -19.06 22.42
C VAL A 87 -0.77 -19.34 23.68
N VAL A 88 -0.81 -18.35 24.59
CA VAL A 88 -1.54 -18.46 25.86
C VAL A 88 -3.00 -18.11 25.62
N THR A 89 -3.92 -19.00 26.01
CA THR A 89 -5.36 -18.79 25.85
C THR A 89 -6.11 -18.96 27.16
N ASP A 90 -7.36 -18.54 27.19
CA ASP A 90 -8.27 -18.78 28.32
C ASP A 90 -8.67 -20.26 28.54
N LYS A 91 -8.28 -21.16 27.64
CA LYS A 91 -8.56 -22.61 27.72
C LYS A 91 -7.31 -23.48 27.70
N GLY A 92 -6.14 -22.89 27.91
CA GLY A 92 -4.85 -23.58 27.90
C GLY A 92 -3.89 -23.04 26.84
N ASN A 93 -2.66 -23.54 26.85
CA ASN A 93 -1.60 -23.02 25.98
C ASN A 93 -1.42 -23.92 24.75
N ILE A 94 -1.12 -23.31 23.62
CA ILE A 94 -0.81 -24.00 22.37
C ILE A 94 0.64 -23.67 21.98
N HIS A 95 1.45 -24.70 21.75
CA HIS A 95 2.77 -24.55 21.15
C HIS A 95 2.63 -24.51 19.63
N ALA A 96 3.25 -23.52 18.97
CA ALA A 96 3.19 -23.38 17.52
C ALA A 96 4.54 -22.92 16.94
N GLU A 97 4.95 -23.45 15.80
CA GLU A 97 6.14 -22.97 15.10
C GLU A 97 5.92 -21.57 14.50
N HIS A 98 4.69 -21.31 14.03
CA HIS A 98 4.28 -20.07 13.40
C HIS A 98 2.97 -19.55 13.99
N VAL A 99 2.81 -18.22 13.99
CA VAL A 99 1.56 -17.55 14.37
C VAL A 99 1.14 -16.62 13.24
N VAL A 100 -0.14 -16.68 12.85
CA VAL A 100 -0.74 -15.76 11.87
C VAL A 100 -1.81 -14.93 12.56
N ASN A 101 -1.62 -13.61 12.60
CA ASN A 101 -2.64 -12.68 13.07
C ASN A 101 -3.65 -12.42 11.94
N CYS A 102 -4.85 -12.98 12.12
CA CYS A 102 -6.05 -12.73 11.31
C CYS A 102 -7.14 -12.05 12.16
N GLY A 103 -6.76 -11.22 13.14
CA GLY A 103 -7.62 -10.76 14.23
C GLY A 103 -8.76 -9.80 13.85
N GLY A 104 -8.97 -9.49 12.57
CA GLY A 104 -10.03 -8.58 12.11
C GLY A 104 -10.04 -7.27 12.88
N LEU A 105 -11.16 -6.95 13.55
CA LEU A 105 -11.31 -5.75 14.40
C LEU A 105 -10.29 -5.67 15.55
N TRP A 106 -9.73 -6.80 15.97
CA TRP A 106 -8.71 -6.91 17.03
C TRP A 106 -7.29 -7.08 16.49
N ALA A 107 -7.08 -6.90 15.18
CA ALA A 107 -5.76 -7.05 14.56
C ALA A 107 -4.67 -6.24 15.28
N ARG A 108 -4.97 -4.99 15.68
CA ARG A 108 -4.04 -4.14 16.43
C ARG A 108 -3.76 -4.68 17.82
N GLU A 109 -4.80 -5.08 18.54
CA GLU A 109 -4.71 -5.60 19.91
C GLU A 109 -3.86 -6.88 19.95
N VAL A 110 -4.04 -7.77 18.96
CA VAL A 110 -3.18 -8.96 18.78
C VAL A 110 -1.76 -8.57 18.36
N GLY A 111 -1.59 -7.53 17.52
CA GLY A 111 -0.26 -7.00 17.17
C GLY A 111 0.50 -6.47 18.39
N ARG A 112 -0.19 -5.80 19.32
CA ARG A 112 0.42 -5.24 20.54
C ARG A 112 0.97 -6.32 21.47
N MET A 113 0.45 -7.56 21.41
CA MET A 113 0.99 -8.69 22.17
C MET A 113 2.45 -9.00 21.79
N VAL A 114 2.88 -8.62 20.59
CA VAL A 114 4.26 -8.79 20.09
C VAL A 114 4.97 -7.45 19.86
N GLY A 115 4.51 -6.38 20.52
CA GLY A 115 5.14 -5.06 20.45
C GLY A 115 4.87 -4.27 19.17
N LEU A 116 3.88 -4.68 18.35
CA LEU A 116 3.54 -4.02 17.09
C LEU A 116 2.29 -3.14 17.24
N GLU A 117 2.33 -1.97 16.62
CA GLU A 117 1.14 -1.17 16.36
C GLU A 117 0.82 -1.27 14.86
N LEU A 118 -0.10 -2.16 14.48
CA LEU A 118 -0.46 -2.35 13.08
C LEU A 118 -1.24 -1.14 12.54
N PRO A 119 -0.94 -0.66 11.31
CA PRO A 119 -1.67 0.45 10.68
C PRO A 119 -3.03 -0.03 10.15
N VAL A 120 -3.95 -0.33 11.07
CA VAL A 120 -5.30 -0.82 10.80
C VAL A 120 -6.30 -0.04 11.65
N LEU A 121 -7.39 0.43 11.05
CA LEU A 121 -8.47 1.10 11.77
C LEU A 121 -9.84 0.61 11.31
N ALA A 122 -10.71 0.33 12.27
CA ALA A 122 -12.10 0.05 12.00
C ALA A 122 -12.88 1.34 11.70
N MET A 123 -13.72 1.30 10.68
CA MET A 123 -14.66 2.35 10.32
C MET A 123 -16.07 1.83 10.46
N GLU A 124 -17.00 2.69 10.86
CA GLU A 124 -18.42 2.41 10.75
C GLU A 124 -18.83 2.38 9.28
N HIS A 125 -19.71 1.45 8.90
CA HIS A 125 -20.31 1.44 7.58
C HIS A 125 -21.75 0.94 7.61
N MET A 126 -22.56 1.64 6.84
CA MET A 126 -23.99 1.40 6.77
C MET A 126 -24.43 0.87 5.43
N TYR A 127 -25.36 -0.08 5.51
CA TYR A 127 -26.19 -0.45 4.37
C TYR A 127 -27.63 -0.70 4.81
N LEU A 128 -28.53 -0.47 3.87
CA LEU A 128 -29.96 -0.66 3.98
C LEU A 128 -30.34 -1.97 3.31
N VAL A 129 -31.35 -2.63 3.87
CA VAL A 129 -32.08 -3.70 3.20
C VAL A 129 -33.50 -3.21 3.01
N THR A 130 -34.00 -3.23 1.78
CA THR A 130 -35.37 -2.82 1.49
C THR A 130 -36.36 -3.95 1.77
N GLU A 131 -37.64 -3.58 1.82
CA GLU A 131 -38.74 -4.50 1.58
C GLU A 131 -38.77 -4.96 0.11
N GLU A 132 -39.79 -5.74 -0.24
CA GLU A 132 -40.00 -6.19 -1.61
C GLU A 132 -40.12 -5.01 -2.58
N VAL A 133 -39.45 -5.11 -3.72
CA VAL A 133 -39.49 -4.14 -4.81
C VAL A 133 -40.22 -4.79 -6.00
N PRO A 134 -41.43 -4.35 -6.37
CA PRO A 134 -42.22 -4.98 -7.42
C PRO A 134 -41.49 -5.13 -8.76
N GLU A 135 -40.67 -4.15 -9.11
CA GLU A 135 -39.86 -4.14 -10.33
C GLU A 135 -38.80 -5.26 -10.33
N VAL A 136 -38.22 -5.59 -9.17
CA VAL A 136 -37.28 -6.71 -9.00
C VAL A 136 -38.03 -8.03 -9.16
N VAL A 137 -39.21 -8.17 -8.56
CA VAL A 137 -40.04 -9.38 -8.70
C VAL A 137 -40.45 -9.61 -10.15
N ALA A 138 -40.88 -8.55 -10.83
CA ALA A 138 -41.25 -8.60 -12.24
C ALA A 138 -40.06 -9.02 -13.11
N PHE A 139 -38.90 -8.41 -12.90
CA PHE A 139 -37.68 -8.77 -13.63
C PHE A 139 -37.28 -10.23 -13.42
N ASN A 140 -37.25 -10.71 -12.17
CA ASN A 140 -36.94 -12.10 -11.85
C ASN A 140 -37.90 -13.07 -12.54
N LYS A 141 -39.20 -12.74 -12.58
CA LYS A 141 -40.22 -13.57 -13.23
C LYS A 141 -40.08 -13.60 -14.75
N GLU A 142 -39.77 -12.46 -15.36
CA GLU A 142 -39.64 -12.33 -16.81
C GLU A 142 -38.35 -12.98 -17.34
N PHE A 143 -37.22 -12.76 -16.66
CA PHE A 143 -35.91 -13.16 -17.15
C PHE A 143 -35.31 -14.39 -16.45
N GLY A 144 -35.93 -14.87 -15.37
CA GLY A 144 -35.46 -16.05 -14.63
C GLY A 144 -34.10 -15.85 -13.95
N LYS A 145 -33.69 -14.61 -13.69
CA LYS A 145 -32.38 -14.24 -13.10
C LYS A 145 -32.50 -12.96 -12.27
N GLU A 146 -31.52 -12.75 -11.39
CA GLU A 146 -31.43 -11.55 -10.55
C GLU A 146 -31.00 -10.31 -11.36
N VAL A 147 -31.39 -9.13 -10.89
CA VAL A 147 -30.85 -7.86 -11.41
C VAL A 147 -29.35 -7.75 -11.07
N SER A 148 -28.57 -7.19 -11.98
CA SER A 148 -27.12 -7.05 -11.79
C SER A 148 -26.76 -6.13 -10.62
N HIS A 149 -25.68 -6.47 -9.91
CA HIS A 149 -25.04 -5.59 -8.92
C HIS A 149 -24.56 -4.28 -9.59
N ILE A 150 -24.70 -3.16 -8.89
CA ILE A 150 -24.31 -1.84 -9.40
C ILE A 150 -23.37 -1.16 -8.42
N ILE A 151 -22.35 -0.49 -8.96
CA ILE A 151 -21.57 0.52 -8.26
C ILE A 151 -21.79 1.86 -8.96
N ASP A 152 -22.36 2.80 -8.22
CA ASP A 152 -22.57 4.18 -8.64
C ASP A 152 -21.52 5.09 -8.02
N PHE A 153 -20.54 5.49 -8.84
CA PHE A 153 -19.44 6.36 -8.41
C PHE A 153 -19.87 7.79 -8.07
N LYS A 154 -21.01 8.27 -8.58
CA LYS A 154 -21.45 9.65 -8.33
C LYS A 154 -22.19 9.77 -7.00
N ALA A 155 -23.04 8.79 -6.69
CA ALA A 155 -23.72 8.73 -5.40
C ALA A 155 -22.88 8.02 -4.31
N GLU A 156 -21.75 7.40 -4.69
CA GLU A 156 -20.91 6.57 -3.83
C GLU A 156 -21.71 5.44 -3.17
N ILE A 157 -22.47 4.72 -4.01
CA ILE A 157 -23.39 3.66 -3.63
C ILE A 157 -23.00 2.34 -4.29
N TYR A 158 -23.11 1.24 -3.55
CA TYR A 158 -23.27 -0.09 -4.16
C TYR A 158 -24.68 -0.62 -3.90
N MET A 159 -25.24 -1.33 -4.89
CA MET A 159 -26.59 -1.86 -4.82
C MET A 159 -26.70 -3.24 -5.45
N ARG A 160 -27.19 -4.23 -4.71
CA ARG A 160 -27.46 -5.58 -5.22
C ARG A 160 -28.87 -6.05 -4.85
N GLN A 161 -29.35 -7.06 -5.54
CA GLN A 161 -30.56 -7.76 -5.14
C GLN A 161 -30.35 -8.51 -3.81
N GLU A 162 -31.38 -8.50 -2.97
CA GLU A 162 -31.49 -9.32 -1.77
C GLU A 162 -32.89 -9.93 -1.75
N ARG A 163 -33.00 -11.19 -2.18
CA ARG A 163 -34.28 -11.88 -2.41
C ARG A 163 -35.14 -11.11 -3.42
N THR A 164 -36.27 -10.56 -2.98
CA THR A 164 -37.18 -9.73 -3.80
C THR A 164 -37.02 -8.23 -3.54
N GLY A 165 -36.06 -7.83 -2.71
CA GLY A 165 -35.69 -6.45 -2.42
C GLY A 165 -34.27 -6.13 -2.86
N LEU A 166 -33.70 -5.09 -2.26
CA LEU A 166 -32.38 -4.54 -2.57
C LEU A 166 -31.57 -4.34 -1.29
N VAL A 167 -30.26 -4.49 -1.42
CA VAL A 167 -29.26 -4.00 -0.46
C VAL A 167 -28.60 -2.78 -1.06
N LEU A 168 -28.48 -1.72 -0.28
CA LEU A 168 -27.88 -0.45 -0.68
C LEU A 168 -26.89 0.01 0.41
N GLY A 169 -25.59 0.04 0.10
CA GLY A 169 -24.59 0.58 1.03
C GLY A 169 -23.87 1.78 0.44
N THR A 170 -23.39 2.67 1.32
CA THR A 170 -22.81 3.96 0.93
C THR A 170 -21.43 4.15 1.56
N TYR A 171 -20.59 4.97 0.92
CA TYR A 171 -19.39 5.52 1.54
C TYR A 171 -19.53 7.03 1.63
N GLU A 172 -19.87 7.52 2.81
CA GLU A 172 -20.15 8.92 3.08
C GLU A 172 -18.89 9.75 3.34
N GLN A 173 -19.01 11.07 3.15
CA GLN A 173 -17.95 12.02 3.51
C GLN A 173 -17.83 12.22 5.02
N ASP A 174 -18.94 12.21 5.77
CA ASP A 174 -18.94 12.26 7.25
C ASP A 174 -18.61 10.88 7.85
N CYS A 175 -17.51 10.27 7.42
CA CYS A 175 -17.11 8.94 7.86
C CYS A 175 -16.66 8.93 9.34
N ARG A 176 -17.02 7.87 10.07
CA ARG A 176 -16.71 7.75 11.51
C ARG A 176 -15.76 6.58 11.82
N PRO A 177 -14.58 6.86 12.42
CA PRO A 177 -13.73 5.81 12.93
C PRO A 177 -14.35 5.17 14.16
N TRP A 178 -14.35 3.84 14.20
CA TRP A 178 -14.84 3.08 15.34
C TRP A 178 -13.66 2.60 16.18
N GLN A 179 -13.72 2.91 17.49
CA GLN A 179 -12.72 2.47 18.47
C GLN A 179 -11.26 2.70 18.02
N PRO A 180 -10.84 3.95 17.77
CA PRO A 180 -9.51 4.25 17.23
C PRO A 180 -8.35 3.97 18.21
N LYS A 181 -8.67 3.62 19.47
CA LYS A 181 -7.67 3.31 20.50
C LYS A 181 -7.63 1.83 20.84
N GLN A 182 -8.79 1.26 21.16
CA GLN A 182 -8.89 -0.11 21.63
C GLN A 182 -10.25 -0.68 21.27
N THR A 183 -10.25 -1.80 20.59
CA THR A 183 -11.46 -2.59 20.33
C THR A 183 -11.86 -3.34 21.60
N PRO A 184 -13.10 -3.21 22.11
CA PRO A 184 -13.56 -4.00 23.25
C PRO A 184 -13.55 -5.50 22.95
N TRP A 185 -12.93 -6.30 23.81
CA TRP A 185 -12.87 -7.77 23.65
C TRP A 185 -14.23 -8.47 23.80
N GLY A 186 -15.21 -7.81 24.42
CA GLY A 186 -16.56 -8.35 24.58
C GLY A 186 -17.48 -8.13 23.38
N PHE A 187 -17.08 -7.31 22.41
CA PHE A 187 -17.90 -7.03 21.24
C PHE A 187 -17.94 -8.25 20.31
N GLY A 188 -19.12 -8.75 19.96
CA GLY A 188 -19.22 -9.87 19.02
C GLY A 188 -20.65 -10.25 18.69
N ARG A 189 -20.95 -10.44 17.39
CA ARG A 189 -22.34 -10.61 16.88
C ARG A 189 -23.27 -9.44 17.23
N GLU A 190 -22.68 -8.26 17.40
CA GLU A 190 -23.37 -7.01 17.67
C GLU A 190 -23.26 -6.06 16.47
N LEU A 191 -24.20 -5.12 16.38
CA LEU A 191 -24.18 -4.02 15.42
C LEU A 191 -24.18 -2.70 16.18
N LEU A 192 -23.69 -1.66 15.51
CA LEU A 192 -23.70 -0.30 16.03
C LEU A 192 -25.08 0.32 15.81
N GLN A 193 -25.37 1.39 16.54
CA GLN A 193 -26.59 2.16 16.31
C GLN A 193 -26.51 2.82 14.92
N PRO A 194 -27.53 2.67 14.06
CA PRO A 194 -27.59 3.36 12.78
C PRO A 194 -27.66 4.89 12.94
N ASP A 195 -27.10 5.59 11.95
CA ASP A 195 -27.15 7.05 11.83
C ASP A 195 -27.48 7.42 10.38
N LEU A 196 -28.77 7.42 10.04
CA LEU A 196 -29.22 7.65 8.66
C LEU A 196 -28.94 9.07 8.17
N ASP A 197 -28.92 10.06 9.05
CA ASP A 197 -28.65 11.46 8.70
C ASP A 197 -27.27 11.60 8.05
N ARG A 198 -26.31 10.77 8.49
CA ARG A 198 -24.94 10.74 7.98
C ARG A 198 -24.83 10.31 6.52
N ILE A 199 -25.71 9.42 6.08
CA ILE A 199 -25.72 8.86 4.72
C ILE A 199 -26.83 9.47 3.84
N ALA A 200 -27.70 10.29 4.41
CA ALA A 200 -28.82 10.92 3.69
C ALA A 200 -28.40 11.61 2.38
N PRO A 201 -27.29 12.38 2.30
CA PRO A 201 -26.88 13.01 1.04
C PRO A 201 -26.59 11.99 -0.09
N ASN A 202 -25.98 10.85 0.25
CA ASN A 202 -25.74 9.78 -0.70
C ASN A 202 -27.06 9.10 -1.11
N LEU A 203 -27.94 8.82 -0.14
CA LEU A 203 -29.25 8.24 -0.38
C LEU A 203 -30.12 9.12 -1.29
N GLU A 204 -30.13 10.44 -1.08
CA GLU A 204 -30.88 11.39 -1.92
C GLU A 204 -30.44 11.35 -3.39
N LEU A 205 -29.13 11.20 -3.65
CA LEU A 205 -28.62 10.99 -5.01
C LEU A 205 -29.02 9.61 -5.54
N GLY A 206 -28.82 8.56 -4.74
CA GLY A 206 -29.22 7.20 -5.08
C GLY A 206 -30.70 7.09 -5.45
N TYR A 207 -31.58 7.78 -4.74
CA TYR A 207 -33.02 7.80 -5.01
C TYR A 207 -33.37 8.50 -6.32
N LYS A 208 -32.58 9.47 -6.76
CA LYS A 208 -32.73 10.08 -8.08
C LYS A 208 -32.30 9.10 -9.17
N HIS A 209 -31.19 8.39 -8.96
CA HIS A 209 -30.60 7.48 -9.93
C HIS A 209 -31.35 6.14 -10.03
N PHE A 210 -32.04 5.73 -8.95
CA PHE A 210 -32.85 4.52 -8.82
C PHE A 210 -34.22 4.86 -8.21
N PRO A 211 -35.17 5.41 -8.99
CA PRO A 211 -36.45 5.93 -8.47
C PRO A 211 -37.30 4.92 -7.70
N VAL A 212 -37.13 3.62 -7.95
CA VAL A 212 -37.80 2.54 -7.20
C VAL A 212 -37.53 2.62 -5.70
N LEU A 213 -36.35 3.11 -5.31
CA LEU A 213 -35.94 3.24 -3.90
C LEU A 213 -36.74 4.31 -3.15
N GLN A 214 -37.35 5.28 -3.85
CA GLN A 214 -38.21 6.30 -3.22
C GLN A 214 -39.51 5.72 -2.67
N LYS A 215 -39.93 4.56 -3.20
CA LYS A 215 -41.19 3.89 -2.85
C LYS A 215 -40.98 2.68 -1.96
N ALA A 216 -39.77 2.10 -1.97
CA ALA A 216 -39.46 0.91 -1.21
C ALA A 216 -39.34 1.22 0.29
N GLY A 217 -40.00 0.42 1.13
CA GLY A 217 -39.81 0.47 2.58
C GLY A 217 -38.39 0.02 2.96
N ILE A 218 -37.87 0.54 4.08
CA ILE A 218 -36.61 0.06 4.66
C ILE A 218 -36.95 -1.05 5.66
N LYS A 219 -36.51 -2.27 5.36
CA LYS A 219 -36.71 -3.44 6.23
C LYS A 219 -35.68 -3.47 7.37
N ARG A 220 -34.43 -3.10 7.09
CA ARG A 220 -33.35 -3.12 8.08
C ARG A 220 -32.27 -2.10 7.73
N VAL A 221 -31.68 -1.51 8.76
CA VAL A 221 -30.44 -0.75 8.66
C VAL A 221 -29.36 -1.51 9.42
N ILE A 222 -28.21 -1.70 8.79
CA ILE A 222 -27.04 -2.32 9.38
C ILE A 222 -25.98 -1.24 9.54
N ASN A 223 -25.43 -1.06 10.74
CA ASN A 223 -24.21 -0.31 10.96
C ASN A 223 -23.17 -1.26 11.56
N GLY A 224 -22.16 -1.63 10.77
CA GLY A 224 -21.13 -2.61 11.15
C GLY A 224 -19.74 -1.99 11.10
N PRO A 225 -18.87 -2.26 12.09
CA PRO A 225 -17.47 -1.89 12.00
C PRO A 225 -16.71 -2.93 11.17
N PHE A 226 -15.77 -2.46 10.35
CA PHE A 226 -14.83 -3.31 9.63
C PHE A 226 -13.54 -2.53 9.34
N THR A 227 -12.46 -3.26 9.09
CA THR A 227 -11.10 -2.73 9.12
C THR A 227 -10.58 -2.25 7.78
N PHE A 228 -9.88 -1.12 7.83
CA PHE A 228 -9.12 -0.52 6.74
C PHE A 228 -7.66 -0.37 7.13
N THR A 229 -6.80 -0.36 6.13
CA THR A 229 -5.43 0.17 6.20
C THR A 229 -5.38 1.57 5.59
N PRO A 230 -4.31 2.36 5.81
CA PRO A 230 -4.17 3.71 5.25
C PRO A 230 -4.40 3.81 3.73
N ASP A 231 -4.04 2.78 2.98
CA ASP A 231 -4.18 2.73 1.52
C ASP A 231 -5.39 1.90 1.04
N GLY A 232 -6.11 1.26 1.97
CA GLY A 232 -7.26 0.40 1.70
C GLY A 232 -6.91 -1.02 1.23
N ASN A 233 -5.63 -1.36 1.07
CA ASN A 233 -5.21 -2.71 0.70
C ASN A 233 -5.00 -3.59 1.94
N PRO A 234 -5.19 -4.93 1.84
CA PRO A 234 -4.84 -5.86 2.91
C PRO A 234 -3.41 -5.67 3.47
N LEU A 235 -3.20 -6.06 4.71
CA LEU A 235 -1.90 -6.10 5.38
C LEU A 235 -1.51 -7.57 5.56
N VAL A 236 -0.61 -8.07 4.70
CA VAL A 236 -0.35 -9.50 4.50
C VAL A 236 1.15 -9.79 4.56
N GLY A 237 1.53 -10.93 5.13
CA GLY A 237 2.88 -11.46 5.02
C GLY A 237 3.70 -11.44 6.33
N PRO A 238 4.99 -11.77 6.25
CA PRO A 238 5.85 -11.93 7.43
C PRO A 238 6.30 -10.59 7.98
N VAL A 239 6.31 -10.45 9.31
CA VAL A 239 6.71 -9.21 9.98
C VAL A 239 8.23 -9.17 10.20
N GLN A 240 8.88 -8.09 9.78
CA GLN A 240 10.30 -7.86 10.04
C GLN A 240 10.58 -7.82 11.56
N GLY A 241 11.67 -8.45 12.00
CA GLY A 241 12.08 -8.44 13.41
C GLY A 241 11.30 -9.37 14.34
N VAL A 242 10.24 -10.03 13.86
CA VAL A 242 9.43 -10.97 14.65
C VAL A 242 9.35 -12.31 13.93
N LYS A 243 10.32 -13.19 14.24
CA LYS A 243 10.48 -14.48 13.56
C LYS A 243 9.19 -15.31 13.63
N ASN A 244 8.80 -15.88 12.50
CA ASN A 244 7.63 -16.76 12.36
C ASN A 244 6.27 -16.14 12.73
N TYR A 245 6.18 -14.81 12.85
CA TYR A 245 4.92 -14.09 13.00
C TYR A 245 4.48 -13.46 11.68
N TRP A 246 3.24 -13.72 11.31
CA TRP A 246 2.64 -13.31 10.04
C TRP A 246 1.36 -12.52 10.29
N VAL A 247 0.95 -11.72 9.31
CA VAL A 247 -0.33 -11.02 9.34
C VAL A 247 -1.16 -11.32 8.08
N ALA A 248 -2.48 -11.32 8.25
CA ALA A 248 -3.48 -11.19 7.19
C ALA A 248 -4.63 -10.35 7.76
N CYS A 249 -4.39 -9.05 7.86
CA CYS A 249 -5.24 -8.08 8.54
C CYS A 249 -5.76 -7.02 7.56
N GLY A 250 -6.73 -6.21 7.97
CA GLY A 250 -7.20 -5.07 7.18
C GLY A 250 -7.81 -5.46 5.82
N VAL A 251 -8.31 -6.70 5.69
CA VAL A 251 -8.96 -7.19 4.46
C VAL A 251 -10.36 -6.60 4.37
N MET A 252 -10.43 -5.34 3.91
CA MET A 252 -11.65 -4.54 3.85
C MET A 252 -12.75 -5.24 3.05
N ALA A 253 -12.44 -5.66 1.82
CA ALA A 253 -13.34 -6.44 0.97
C ALA A 253 -13.13 -7.94 1.24
N GLY A 254 -13.24 -8.33 2.51
CA GLY A 254 -12.87 -9.65 3.04
C GLY A 254 -13.46 -10.82 2.26
N PHE A 255 -14.68 -10.69 1.75
CA PHE A 255 -15.34 -11.75 0.99
C PHE A 255 -14.81 -11.88 -0.44
N SER A 256 -14.60 -10.77 -1.15
CA SER A 256 -14.08 -10.80 -2.51
C SER A 256 -12.58 -11.11 -2.55
N GLN A 257 -11.82 -10.72 -1.52
CA GLN A 257 -10.36 -10.84 -1.49
C GLN A 257 -9.86 -12.00 -0.63
N GLY A 258 -10.63 -12.49 0.34
CA GLY A 258 -10.18 -13.43 1.37
C GLY A 258 -9.63 -14.73 0.82
N GLY A 259 -10.26 -15.29 -0.22
CA GLY A 259 -9.76 -16.49 -0.90
C GLY A 259 -8.38 -16.28 -1.53
N GLY A 260 -8.20 -15.15 -2.24
CA GLY A 260 -6.92 -14.79 -2.86
C GLY A 260 -5.83 -14.47 -1.83
N VAL A 261 -6.17 -13.76 -0.74
CA VAL A 261 -5.24 -13.49 0.38
C VAL A 261 -4.82 -14.78 1.06
N GLY A 262 -5.74 -15.70 1.32
CA GLY A 262 -5.44 -17.01 1.90
C GLY A 262 -4.51 -17.83 1.00
N LEU A 263 -4.75 -17.84 -0.32
CA LEU A 263 -3.88 -18.51 -1.29
C LEU A 263 -2.47 -17.91 -1.28
N ALA A 264 -2.35 -16.57 -1.41
CA ALA A 264 -1.08 -15.88 -1.40
C ALA A 264 -0.26 -16.18 -0.14
N LEU A 265 -0.88 -16.06 1.04
CA LEU A 265 -0.20 -16.26 2.31
C LEU A 265 0.22 -17.72 2.51
N SER A 266 -0.64 -18.68 2.17
CA SER A 266 -0.31 -20.11 2.29
C SER A 266 0.85 -20.51 1.38
N GLN A 267 0.87 -20.02 0.13
CA GLN A 267 1.99 -20.23 -0.78
C GLN A 267 3.28 -19.62 -0.22
N TRP A 268 3.20 -18.41 0.33
CA TRP A 268 4.34 -17.74 0.91
C TRP A 268 4.92 -18.48 2.12
N MET A 269 4.06 -18.93 3.03
CA MET A 269 4.51 -19.67 4.22
C MET A 269 5.15 -21.01 3.86
N VAL A 270 4.63 -21.72 2.86
CA VAL A 270 5.13 -23.05 2.47
C VAL A 270 6.37 -22.96 1.58
N ASN A 271 6.40 -22.04 0.63
CA ASN A 271 7.43 -22.00 -0.42
C ASN A 271 8.47 -20.87 -0.21
N GLY A 272 8.24 -19.97 0.75
CA GLY A 272 9.02 -18.74 0.91
C GLY A 272 8.71 -17.65 -0.12
N ASP A 273 7.74 -17.87 -1.01
CA ASP A 273 7.33 -16.95 -2.08
C ASP A 273 5.81 -17.06 -2.32
N PRO A 274 5.09 -15.93 -2.47
CA PRO A 274 3.64 -15.92 -2.69
C PRO A 274 3.20 -16.36 -4.10
N GLY A 275 4.13 -16.61 -5.02
CA GLY A 275 3.86 -17.09 -6.39
C GLY A 275 3.51 -16.00 -7.40
N PHE A 276 3.18 -14.79 -6.93
CA PHE A 276 2.86 -13.61 -7.73
C PHE A 276 3.20 -12.33 -6.94
N ASP A 277 3.21 -11.18 -7.62
CA ASP A 277 3.51 -9.91 -6.96
C ASP A 277 2.36 -9.50 -6.01
N VAL A 278 2.69 -9.41 -4.73
CA VAL A 278 1.79 -9.00 -3.65
C VAL A 278 2.28 -7.75 -2.92
N TRP A 279 3.19 -6.97 -3.52
CA TRP A 279 3.79 -5.78 -2.89
C TRP A 279 2.74 -4.83 -2.28
N ALA A 280 1.66 -4.57 -3.01
CA ALA A 280 0.57 -3.71 -2.55
C ALA A 280 -0.16 -4.23 -1.29
N MET A 281 0.00 -5.50 -0.95
CA MET A 281 -0.55 -6.13 0.25
C MET A 281 0.51 -6.41 1.33
N ASP A 282 1.81 -6.37 1.01
CA ASP A 282 2.87 -6.70 1.96
C ASP A 282 2.83 -5.76 3.17
N VAL A 283 2.91 -6.32 4.39
CA VAL A 283 2.98 -5.57 5.65
C VAL A 283 4.17 -4.62 5.72
N SER A 284 5.27 -4.94 5.04
CA SER A 284 6.50 -4.15 5.02
C SER A 284 6.43 -2.88 4.16
N ARG A 285 5.34 -2.67 3.41
CA ARG A 285 5.10 -1.41 2.68
C ARG A 285 4.84 -0.23 3.62
N PHE A 286 4.51 -0.49 4.89
CA PHE A 286 4.42 0.53 5.93
C PHE A 286 5.63 0.46 6.87
N GLY A 287 6.05 1.63 7.35
CA GLY A 287 7.14 1.78 8.31
C GLY A 287 6.68 2.26 9.69
N GLU A 288 7.66 2.58 10.53
CA GLU A 288 7.44 3.14 11.88
C GLU A 288 6.72 4.50 11.84
N TRP A 289 6.79 5.21 10.71
CA TRP A 289 6.09 6.48 10.46
C TRP A 289 4.57 6.32 10.33
N ALA A 290 4.05 5.12 10.04
CA ALA A 290 2.62 4.83 9.91
C ALA A 290 1.95 4.72 11.29
N THR A 291 2.07 5.79 12.07
CA THR A 291 1.55 5.91 13.44
C THR A 291 0.03 5.77 13.49
N ARG A 292 -0.53 5.67 14.69
CA ARG A 292 -1.99 5.61 14.89
C ARG A 292 -2.70 6.88 14.41
N SER A 293 -2.11 8.06 14.60
CA SER A 293 -2.67 9.33 14.12
C SER A 293 -2.66 9.38 12.60
N TYR A 294 -1.52 9.03 11.98
CA TYR A 294 -1.39 8.90 10.53
C TYR A 294 -2.45 7.93 9.97
N THR A 295 -2.54 6.73 10.57
CA THR A 295 -3.48 5.70 10.16
C THR A 295 -4.92 6.20 10.24
N ASN A 296 -5.29 6.94 11.28
CA ASN A 296 -6.63 7.46 11.45
C ASN A 296 -7.01 8.44 10.33
N GLU A 297 -6.16 9.44 10.09
CA GLU A 297 -6.41 10.43 9.04
C GLU A 297 -6.48 9.80 7.65
N LYS A 298 -5.52 8.93 7.30
CA LYS A 298 -5.51 8.26 5.99
C LYS A 298 -6.65 7.28 5.80
N VAL A 299 -7.03 6.53 6.83
CA VAL A 299 -8.17 5.60 6.72
C VAL A 299 -9.46 6.36 6.49
N ARG A 300 -9.66 7.51 7.15
CA ARG A 300 -10.82 8.38 6.90
C ARG A 300 -10.84 8.92 5.47
N GLU A 301 -9.70 9.40 4.98
CA GLU A 301 -9.55 9.83 3.58
C GLU A 301 -9.78 8.68 2.58
N ASN A 302 -9.30 7.47 2.89
CA ASN A 302 -9.51 6.30 2.05
C ASN A 302 -10.99 5.89 1.99
N TYR A 303 -11.64 5.85 3.16
CA TYR A 303 -13.05 5.51 3.30
C TYR A 303 -13.92 6.48 2.50
N SER A 304 -13.76 7.80 2.73
CA SER A 304 -14.56 8.82 2.06
C SER A 304 -14.31 8.91 0.56
N ARG A 305 -13.27 8.25 0.06
CA ARG A 305 -12.91 8.22 -1.36
C ARG A 305 -13.07 6.84 -1.98
N ARG A 306 -13.73 5.90 -1.30
CA ARG A 306 -13.78 4.48 -1.72
C ARG A 306 -14.31 4.30 -3.15
N PHE A 307 -15.31 5.09 -3.53
CA PHE A 307 -15.90 5.12 -4.88
C PHE A 307 -15.58 6.41 -5.64
N SER A 308 -14.73 7.27 -5.11
CA SER A 308 -14.24 8.41 -5.85
C SER A 308 -13.37 7.96 -7.02
N ILE A 309 -13.49 8.65 -8.15
CA ILE A 309 -12.67 8.41 -9.33
C ILE A 309 -11.22 8.83 -9.03
N ARG A 310 -10.32 7.85 -8.93
CA ARG A 310 -8.88 8.07 -8.78
C ARG A 310 -8.25 8.44 -10.11
N PHE A 311 -7.42 9.48 -10.10
CA PHE A 311 -6.63 9.89 -11.26
C PHE A 311 -5.20 9.33 -11.16
N PRO A 312 -4.51 9.12 -12.30
CA PRO A 312 -3.06 8.90 -12.29
C PRO A 312 -2.35 10.05 -11.59
N ASN A 313 -1.28 9.73 -10.83
CA ASN A 313 -0.45 10.68 -10.10
C ASN A 313 -1.20 11.56 -9.07
N GLU A 314 -2.40 11.14 -8.65
CA GLU A 314 -3.14 11.87 -7.62
C GLU A 314 -2.49 11.68 -6.24
N GLU A 315 -2.02 12.79 -5.69
CA GLU A 315 -1.54 12.90 -4.32
C GLU A 315 -2.67 13.20 -3.35
N LEU A 316 -2.69 12.49 -2.22
CA LEU A 316 -3.75 12.60 -1.23
C LEU A 316 -3.24 13.34 0.03
N PRO A 317 -3.89 14.44 0.46
CA PRO A 317 -3.33 15.38 1.43
C PRO A 317 -3.43 14.97 2.90
N ALA A 318 -4.30 14.04 3.28
CA ALA A 318 -4.48 13.71 4.71
C ALA A 318 -3.17 13.18 5.32
N ALA A 319 -2.91 13.53 6.59
CA ALA A 319 -1.70 13.19 7.33
C ALA A 319 -0.37 13.71 6.75
N ARG A 320 -0.40 14.67 5.82
CA ARG A 320 0.81 15.27 5.23
C ARG A 320 1.07 16.69 5.75
N PRO A 321 2.35 17.07 5.98
CA PRO A 321 3.54 16.24 5.85
C PRO A 321 3.75 15.27 7.03
N GLN A 322 4.18 14.04 6.75
CA GLN A 322 4.46 13.03 7.79
C GLN A 322 5.96 12.96 8.15
N GLN A 323 6.84 13.00 7.15
CA GLN A 323 8.29 13.15 7.32
C GLN A 323 8.82 14.18 6.32
N THR A 324 9.78 14.99 6.75
CA THR A 324 10.42 16.01 5.92
C THR A 324 11.94 15.94 6.09
N THR A 325 12.67 16.46 5.10
CA THR A 325 14.12 16.61 5.14
C THR A 325 14.51 18.02 5.61
N PRO A 326 15.78 18.25 5.98
CA PRO A 326 16.24 19.59 6.40
C PRO A 326 16.08 20.69 5.33
N ILE A 327 15.88 20.33 4.06
CA ILE A 327 15.72 21.28 2.95
C ILE A 327 14.27 21.37 2.45
N TYR A 328 13.32 20.75 3.14
CA TYR A 328 11.90 20.77 2.77
C TYR A 328 11.37 22.20 2.56
N ASP A 329 11.62 23.09 3.52
CA ASP A 329 11.13 24.48 3.46
C ASP A 329 11.76 25.24 2.28
N VAL A 330 13.06 25.04 2.04
CA VAL A 330 13.77 25.63 0.89
C VAL A 330 13.14 25.18 -0.43
N MET A 331 12.87 23.87 -0.58
CA MET A 331 12.24 23.34 -1.78
C MET A 331 10.81 23.89 -1.95
N ARG A 332 10.04 24.03 -0.86
CA ARG A 332 8.70 24.63 -0.89
C ARG A 332 8.73 26.10 -1.31
N GLU A 333 9.68 26.87 -0.81
CA GLU A 333 9.92 28.27 -1.19
C GLU A 333 10.30 28.39 -2.67
N ASP A 334 11.07 27.43 -3.20
CA ASP A 334 11.42 27.31 -4.62
C ASP A 334 10.29 26.75 -5.50
N GLY A 335 9.09 26.55 -4.93
CA GLY A 335 7.90 26.17 -5.68
C GLY A 335 7.70 24.66 -5.85
N ALA A 336 8.34 23.82 -5.04
CA ALA A 336 8.15 22.37 -5.10
C ALA A 336 6.69 21.97 -4.89
N VAL A 337 6.17 21.18 -5.83
CA VAL A 337 4.94 20.40 -5.66
C VAL A 337 5.34 19.07 -5.04
N MET A 338 4.94 18.87 -3.78
CA MET A 338 5.37 17.70 -3.01
C MET A 338 4.44 16.50 -3.21
N GLY A 339 5.01 15.31 -3.35
CA GLY A 339 4.35 14.02 -3.25
C GLY A 339 4.78 13.25 -2.01
N ASP A 340 4.13 12.11 -1.77
CA ASP A 340 4.46 11.20 -0.67
C ASP A 340 5.21 9.95 -1.18
N SER A 341 6.42 9.73 -0.68
CA SER A 341 7.18 8.51 -0.91
C SER A 341 7.48 7.82 0.42
N TRP A 342 6.65 6.85 0.79
CA TRP A 342 6.80 6.07 2.02
C TRP A 342 6.81 6.94 3.29
N GLY A 343 5.90 7.91 3.38
CA GLY A 343 5.78 8.87 4.49
C GLY A 343 6.66 10.11 4.33
N LEU A 344 7.58 10.14 3.36
CA LEU A 344 8.50 11.24 3.13
C LEU A 344 7.98 12.18 2.03
N GLU A 345 7.91 13.47 2.35
CA GLU A 345 7.65 14.52 1.36
C GLU A 345 8.80 14.59 0.35
N THR A 346 8.47 14.35 -0.93
CA THR A 346 9.44 14.35 -2.03
C THR A 346 8.94 15.28 -3.15
N PRO A 347 9.75 16.22 -3.67
CA PRO A 347 9.35 17.04 -4.81
C PRO A 347 9.03 16.18 -6.04
N LEU A 348 7.88 16.45 -6.67
CA LEU A 348 7.47 15.85 -7.94
C LEU A 348 7.92 16.71 -9.13
N TRP A 349 7.78 18.03 -8.99
CA TRP A 349 8.22 19.07 -9.93
C TRP A 349 8.21 20.43 -9.23
N PHE A 350 8.79 21.46 -9.85
CA PHE A 350 8.90 22.81 -9.31
C PHE A 350 8.11 23.80 -10.16
N ALA A 351 7.13 24.46 -9.52
CA ALA A 351 6.36 25.52 -10.14
C ALA A 351 7.18 26.82 -10.25
N PRO A 352 7.31 27.41 -11.45
CA PRO A 352 8.03 28.66 -11.61
C PRO A 352 7.26 29.82 -10.98
N LYS A 353 7.96 30.93 -10.72
CA LYS A 353 7.36 32.16 -10.17
C LYS A 353 6.09 32.57 -10.93
N GLY A 354 5.01 32.76 -10.17
CA GLY A 354 3.69 33.12 -10.71
C GLY A 354 2.80 31.94 -11.10
N VAL A 355 3.28 30.70 -10.94
CA VAL A 355 2.47 29.48 -11.06
C VAL A 355 2.22 28.92 -9.66
N GLU A 356 0.97 28.55 -9.36
CA GLU A 356 0.63 27.90 -8.09
C GLU A 356 1.30 26.52 -8.02
N PRO A 357 2.05 26.21 -6.93
CA PRO A 357 2.72 24.93 -6.75
C PRO A 357 1.72 23.83 -6.36
N LYS A 358 0.92 23.40 -7.33
CA LYS A 358 -0.14 22.40 -7.17
C LYS A 358 -0.38 21.61 -8.44
N ASP A 359 -0.63 20.31 -8.29
CA ASP A 359 -1.04 19.46 -9.39
C ASP A 359 -2.53 19.61 -9.76
N ILE A 360 -2.77 19.58 -11.07
CA ILE A 360 -4.09 19.47 -11.68
C ILE A 360 -4.15 18.10 -12.36
N VAL A 361 -4.72 17.14 -11.65
CA VAL A 361 -4.80 15.74 -12.08
C VAL A 361 -5.57 15.57 -13.38
N SER A 362 -5.14 14.61 -14.20
CA SER A 362 -5.73 14.35 -15.53
C SER A 362 -5.51 12.90 -15.94
N PHE A 363 -6.43 12.35 -16.74
CA PHE A 363 -6.20 11.07 -17.46
C PHE A 363 -5.30 11.25 -18.70
N ARG A 364 -4.88 12.49 -18.97
CA ARG A 364 -3.97 12.89 -20.06
C ARG A 364 -2.82 13.70 -19.44
N ARG A 365 -2.04 14.37 -20.27
CA ARG A 365 -1.03 15.34 -19.80
C ARG A 365 -1.68 16.38 -18.87
N SER A 366 -1.09 16.58 -17.71
CA SER A 366 -1.44 17.54 -16.66
C SER A 366 -0.70 18.87 -16.85
N ASN A 367 -0.89 19.80 -15.91
CA ASN A 367 -0.23 21.11 -15.89
C ASN A 367 1.31 21.01 -15.72
N ASP A 368 1.80 19.97 -15.05
CA ASP A 368 3.22 19.65 -14.86
C ASP A 368 4.00 19.46 -16.18
N PHE A 369 3.37 18.98 -17.25
CA PHE A 369 4.06 18.46 -18.44
C PHE A 369 5.07 19.44 -19.06
N LYS A 370 4.70 20.73 -19.15
CA LYS A 370 5.60 21.77 -19.70
C LYS A 370 6.74 22.12 -18.73
N HIS A 371 6.49 22.02 -17.43
CA HIS A 371 7.42 22.36 -16.36
C HIS A 371 8.47 21.26 -16.18
N VAL A 372 8.03 20.01 -16.11
CA VAL A 372 8.92 18.84 -16.11
C VAL A 372 9.78 18.81 -17.38
N ASN A 373 9.21 19.13 -18.55
CA ASN A 373 10.01 19.27 -19.77
C ASN A 373 11.08 20.37 -19.67
N ALA A 374 10.79 21.48 -18.97
CA ALA A 374 11.77 22.53 -18.73
C ALA A 374 12.86 22.06 -17.76
N GLU A 375 12.52 21.35 -16.69
CA GLU A 375 13.48 20.74 -15.75
C GLU A 375 14.40 19.74 -16.46
N VAL A 376 13.84 18.82 -17.24
CA VAL A 376 14.61 17.85 -18.03
C VAL A 376 15.56 18.56 -18.98
N LYS A 377 15.11 19.61 -19.69
CA LYS A 377 15.98 20.42 -20.56
C LYS A 377 17.04 21.18 -19.79
N GLY A 378 16.71 21.70 -18.60
CA GLY A 378 17.64 22.39 -17.71
C GLY A 378 18.77 21.46 -17.30
N THR A 379 18.45 20.26 -16.81
CA THR A 379 19.41 19.23 -16.45
C THR A 379 20.27 18.82 -17.63
N ARG A 380 19.67 18.52 -18.80
CA ARG A 380 20.40 18.06 -19.99
C ARG A 380 21.36 19.11 -20.58
N ASN A 381 21.04 20.40 -20.44
CA ASN A 381 21.85 21.48 -21.04
C ASN A 381 22.71 22.25 -20.02
N ALA A 382 22.52 22.02 -18.72
CA ALA A 382 23.25 22.72 -17.66
C ALA A 382 23.50 21.78 -16.46
N VAL A 383 22.80 22.00 -15.36
CA VAL A 383 22.89 21.21 -14.13
C VAL A 383 21.51 21.24 -13.45
N GLY A 384 20.98 20.07 -13.14
CA GLY A 384 19.83 19.88 -12.27
C GLY A 384 20.28 19.38 -10.90
N VAL A 385 19.53 19.73 -9.87
CA VAL A 385 19.73 19.25 -8.50
C VAL A 385 18.46 18.52 -8.09
N THR A 386 18.60 17.35 -7.50
CA THR A 386 17.50 16.61 -6.90
C THR A 386 17.91 16.04 -5.56
N GLU A 387 16.95 15.95 -4.64
CA GLU A 387 17.16 15.29 -3.37
C GLU A 387 17.14 13.76 -3.54
N ILE A 388 18.04 13.06 -2.84
CA ILE A 388 18.15 11.58 -2.88
C ILE A 388 17.89 10.95 -1.50
N ALA A 389 17.19 11.68 -0.62
CA ALA A 389 16.73 11.18 0.67
C ALA A 389 15.70 10.05 0.49
N ASN A 390 14.99 10.00 -0.64
CA ASN A 390 14.00 8.99 -1.01
C ASN A 390 14.61 7.67 -1.56
N PHE A 391 15.83 7.31 -1.18
CA PHE A 391 16.36 5.95 -1.33
C PHE A 391 16.28 5.18 -0.02
N ALA A 392 16.13 3.86 -0.09
CA ALA A 392 16.50 2.99 1.02
C ALA A 392 18.02 3.03 1.19
N LYS A 393 18.52 3.11 2.43
CA LYS A 393 19.96 3.25 2.70
C LYS A 393 20.38 2.30 3.80
N TYR A 394 21.45 1.54 3.54
CA TYR A 394 21.98 0.56 4.48
C TYR A 394 23.49 0.68 4.60
N ARG A 395 24.01 0.34 5.78
CA ARG A 395 25.43 0.19 6.04
C ARG A 395 25.72 -1.21 6.54
N PHE A 396 26.65 -1.90 5.89
CA PHE A 396 27.13 -3.23 6.30
C PHE A 396 28.56 -3.09 6.82
N THR A 397 28.82 -3.63 8.00
CA THR A 397 30.15 -3.59 8.63
C THR A 397 30.58 -4.94 9.18
N GLY A 398 31.87 -5.22 9.18
CA GLY A 398 32.48 -6.40 9.80
C GLY A 398 33.20 -7.31 8.80
N SER A 399 34.03 -8.20 9.32
CA SER A 399 34.90 -9.10 8.53
C SER A 399 34.12 -10.05 7.62
N GLY A 400 32.87 -10.38 7.97
CA GLY A 400 31.99 -11.23 7.16
C GLY A 400 31.23 -10.49 6.04
N ALA A 401 31.27 -9.15 6.01
CA ALA A 401 30.34 -8.36 5.18
C ALA A 401 30.50 -8.63 3.68
N GLU A 402 31.74 -8.79 3.19
CA GLU A 402 31.99 -9.07 1.77
C GLU A 402 31.47 -10.44 1.36
N ALA A 403 31.70 -11.47 2.17
CA ALA A 403 31.23 -12.83 1.91
C ALA A 403 29.70 -12.91 1.95
N PHE A 404 29.09 -12.24 2.92
CA PHE A 404 27.64 -12.14 3.04
C PHE A 404 26.99 -11.48 1.82
N LEU A 405 27.48 -10.29 1.43
CA LEU A 405 26.96 -9.59 0.26
C LEU A 405 27.21 -10.36 -1.04
N SER A 406 28.40 -10.97 -1.20
CA SER A 406 28.73 -11.78 -2.37
C SER A 406 27.82 -13.00 -2.53
N ARG A 407 27.25 -13.52 -1.44
CA ARG A 407 26.30 -14.64 -1.48
C ARG A 407 24.89 -14.20 -1.87
N LEU A 408 24.46 -13.00 -1.45
CA LEU A 408 23.10 -12.50 -1.71
C LEU A 408 22.96 -11.82 -3.07
N MET A 409 24.02 -11.20 -3.55
CA MET A 409 24.02 -10.36 -4.74
C MET A 409 24.48 -11.15 -5.97
N THR A 410 24.04 -10.72 -7.15
CA THR A 410 24.39 -11.39 -8.41
C THR A 410 25.69 -10.88 -9.04
N ASN A 411 26.24 -9.77 -8.54
CA ASN A 411 27.48 -9.16 -9.03
C ASN A 411 28.62 -9.32 -8.02
N LYS A 412 29.86 -9.24 -8.51
CA LYS A 412 31.06 -9.26 -7.67
C LYS A 412 31.16 -7.98 -6.85
N MET A 413 31.43 -8.09 -5.55
CA MET A 413 31.58 -6.93 -4.66
C MET A 413 32.66 -5.94 -5.14
N PRO A 414 32.44 -4.63 -4.95
CA PRO A 414 33.37 -3.61 -5.43
C PRO A 414 34.69 -3.66 -4.68
N LYS A 415 35.75 -3.21 -5.35
CA LYS A 415 37.00 -2.85 -4.68
C LYS A 415 36.78 -1.60 -3.82
N THR A 416 37.64 -1.37 -2.83
CA THR A 416 37.62 -0.15 -2.02
C THR A 416 37.72 1.09 -2.92
N GLY A 417 36.87 2.09 -2.67
CA GLY A 417 36.72 3.29 -3.48
C GLY A 417 35.81 3.13 -4.70
N ARG A 418 35.15 1.97 -4.88
CA ARG A 418 34.32 1.68 -6.07
C ARG A 418 32.86 1.36 -5.72
N ILE A 419 32.03 1.54 -6.73
CA ILE A 419 30.59 1.26 -6.73
C ILE A 419 30.28 0.14 -7.73
N ILE A 420 29.25 -0.65 -7.46
CA ILE A 420 28.61 -1.56 -8.41
C ILE A 420 27.08 -1.36 -8.40
N LEU A 421 26.45 -1.81 -9.48
CA LEU A 421 25.01 -2.08 -9.53
C LEU A 421 24.81 -3.60 -9.47
N THR A 422 23.86 -4.05 -8.66
CA THR A 422 23.61 -5.49 -8.50
C THR A 422 22.17 -5.79 -8.09
N PRO A 423 21.51 -6.69 -8.84
CA PRO A 423 20.32 -7.36 -8.36
C PRO A 423 20.58 -8.25 -7.14
N MET A 424 19.53 -8.47 -6.36
CA MET A 424 19.38 -9.51 -5.35
C MET A 424 18.22 -10.41 -5.75
N LEU A 425 18.42 -11.72 -5.69
CA LEU A 425 17.42 -12.70 -6.14
C LEU A 425 16.98 -13.63 -5.02
N ASN A 426 15.78 -14.18 -5.16
CA ASN A 426 15.35 -15.35 -4.38
C ASN A 426 15.91 -16.66 -4.98
N PRO A 427 15.78 -17.81 -4.28
CA PRO A 427 16.22 -19.11 -4.82
C PRO A 427 15.57 -19.51 -6.15
N GLY A 428 14.40 -18.96 -6.49
CA GLY A 428 13.72 -19.15 -7.78
C GLY A 428 14.19 -18.20 -8.89
N GLY A 429 15.21 -17.38 -8.64
CA GLY A 429 15.75 -16.41 -9.61
C GLY A 429 14.87 -15.19 -9.85
N LYS A 430 13.91 -14.89 -8.98
CA LYS A 430 13.07 -13.67 -9.04
C LYS A 430 13.74 -12.52 -8.31
N LEU A 431 13.51 -11.31 -8.79
CA LEU A 431 14.05 -10.09 -8.20
C LEU A 431 13.46 -9.85 -6.81
N ILE A 432 14.34 -9.71 -5.84
CA ILE A 432 14.04 -9.19 -4.49
C ILE A 432 14.36 -7.70 -4.43
N GLY A 433 15.38 -7.25 -5.16
CA GLY A 433 15.68 -5.82 -5.28
C GLY A 433 16.82 -5.57 -6.25
N ASP A 434 17.01 -4.30 -6.59
CA ASP A 434 18.17 -3.83 -7.36
C ASP A 434 18.86 -2.73 -6.55
N PHE A 435 20.18 -2.80 -6.48
CA PHE A 435 20.96 -2.07 -5.51
C PHE A 435 22.19 -1.43 -6.11
N THR A 436 22.52 -0.25 -5.59
CA THR A 436 23.85 0.35 -5.74
C THR A 436 24.64 0.04 -4.48
N ILE A 437 25.81 -0.60 -4.60
CA ILE A 437 26.69 -0.92 -3.47
C ILE A 437 28.03 -0.22 -3.65
N ALA A 438 28.49 0.48 -2.61
CA ALA A 438 29.77 1.16 -2.56
C ALA A 438 30.64 0.56 -1.44
N LYS A 439 31.91 0.26 -1.72
CA LYS A 439 32.89 -0.11 -0.67
C LYS A 439 33.73 1.12 -0.35
N LEU A 440 33.40 1.82 0.74
CA LEU A 440 34.06 3.06 1.11
C LEU A 440 35.46 2.81 1.68
N LYS A 441 35.58 1.81 2.55
CA LYS A 441 36.82 1.33 3.17
C LYS A 441 36.70 -0.16 3.44
N ASP A 442 37.78 -0.79 3.87
CA ASP A 442 37.76 -2.21 4.20
C ASP A 442 36.68 -2.51 5.26
N GLU A 443 35.98 -3.63 5.07
CA GLU A 443 34.88 -4.09 5.92
C GLU A 443 33.72 -3.09 6.09
N THR A 444 33.58 -2.07 5.24
CA THR A 444 32.48 -1.10 5.31
C THR A 444 31.85 -0.87 3.94
N TYR A 445 30.58 -1.26 3.81
CA TYR A 445 29.80 -1.09 2.59
C TYR A 445 28.58 -0.21 2.85
N TYR A 446 28.28 0.66 1.88
CA TYR A 446 27.02 1.38 1.82
C TYR A 446 26.20 0.87 0.65
N MET A 447 24.89 0.80 0.84
CA MET A 447 23.97 0.29 -0.15
C MET A 447 22.75 1.21 -0.26
N TRP A 448 22.33 1.45 -1.50
CA TRP A 448 21.13 2.18 -1.84
C TRP A 448 20.17 1.30 -2.64
N GLY A 449 18.88 1.42 -2.36
CA GLY A 449 17.80 0.71 -3.07
C GLY A 449 16.48 1.46 -3.01
N SER A 450 15.37 0.79 -3.34
CA SER A 450 14.03 1.39 -3.37
C SER A 450 13.53 1.80 -1.98
N SER A 451 13.20 3.08 -1.76
CA SER A 451 12.72 3.62 -0.45
C SER A 451 11.55 2.86 0.15
N GLN A 452 10.56 2.52 -0.67
CA GLN A 452 9.34 1.89 -0.18
C GLN A 452 9.59 0.47 0.34
N ALA A 453 10.68 -0.17 -0.10
CA ALA A 453 11.07 -1.54 0.24
C ALA A 453 12.08 -1.61 1.41
N GLN A 454 12.20 -0.55 2.21
CA GLN A 454 13.20 -0.48 3.28
C GLN A 454 13.13 -1.66 4.26
N LYS A 455 11.93 -1.92 4.80
CA LYS A 455 11.66 -3.05 5.71
C LYS A 455 11.64 -4.39 4.99
N TYR A 456 11.18 -4.40 3.73
CA TYR A 456 11.18 -5.58 2.88
C TYR A 456 12.58 -6.14 2.66
N HIS A 457 13.56 -5.29 2.30
CA HIS A 457 14.95 -5.72 2.16
C HIS A 457 15.56 -6.11 3.50
N MET A 458 15.28 -5.38 4.59
CA MET A 458 15.79 -5.75 5.92
C MET A 458 15.32 -7.13 6.36
N ARG A 459 14.05 -7.48 6.11
CA ARG A 459 13.53 -8.83 6.36
C ARG A 459 14.34 -9.89 5.63
N TRP A 460 14.72 -9.63 4.38
CA TRP A 460 15.58 -10.53 3.60
C TRP A 460 17.00 -10.60 4.15
N PHE A 461 17.60 -9.46 4.51
CA PHE A 461 18.94 -9.43 5.07
C PHE A 461 19.02 -10.16 6.42
N GLU A 462 18.08 -9.89 7.33
CA GLU A 462 17.96 -10.53 8.64
C GLU A 462 17.80 -12.04 8.54
N GLN A 463 16.97 -12.51 7.60
CA GLN A 463 16.75 -13.95 7.36
C GLN A 463 18.05 -14.69 6.96
N HIS A 464 18.95 -14.00 6.28
CA HIS A 464 20.18 -14.58 5.76
C HIS A 464 21.41 -14.26 6.62
N LEU A 465 21.27 -13.40 7.63
CA LEU A 465 22.39 -12.90 8.43
C LEU A 465 23.08 -14.05 9.19
N PRO A 466 24.43 -14.13 9.18
CA PRO A 466 25.13 -15.15 9.95
C PRO A 466 24.98 -14.88 11.46
N ALA A 467 24.82 -15.95 12.23
CA ALA A 467 24.64 -15.87 13.68
C ALA A 467 25.96 -15.63 14.48
N ASP A 468 27.10 -15.62 13.79
CA ASP A 468 28.43 -15.49 14.40
C ASP A 468 28.82 -14.02 14.73
N GLY A 469 27.98 -13.06 14.39
CA GLY A 469 28.23 -11.63 14.61
C GLY A 469 29.28 -11.03 13.67
N SER A 470 29.70 -11.74 12.62
CA SER A 470 30.69 -11.27 11.64
C SER A 470 30.19 -10.12 10.76
N VAL A 471 28.87 -9.89 10.74
CA VAL A 471 28.21 -8.83 9.95
C VAL A 471 27.23 -8.07 10.83
N LYS A 472 27.33 -6.76 10.80
CA LYS A 472 26.33 -5.83 11.33
C LYS A 472 25.71 -5.04 10.18
N ILE A 473 24.39 -4.85 10.25
CA ILE A 473 23.61 -4.08 9.27
C ILE A 473 22.91 -2.95 10.00
N ASP A 474 23.10 -1.72 9.52
CA ASP A 474 22.33 -0.56 9.96
C ASP A 474 21.45 -0.08 8.79
N ARG A 475 20.14 0.00 9.00
CA ARG A 475 19.24 0.78 8.12
C ARG A 475 19.36 2.24 8.54
N LEU A 476 19.74 3.12 7.61
CA LEU A 476 20.14 4.50 7.94
C LEU A 476 18.98 5.50 7.96
N ASP A 477 17.85 5.19 7.33
CA ASP A 477 16.64 6.05 7.29
C ASP A 477 16.96 7.52 7.02
N MET A 478 16.43 8.45 7.83
CA MET A 478 16.72 9.89 7.74
C MET A 478 18.09 10.28 8.34
N GLY A 479 18.85 9.34 8.89
CA GLY A 479 20.21 9.55 9.37
C GLY A 479 21.25 9.75 8.26
N MET A 480 20.86 9.51 7.00
CA MET A 480 21.66 9.85 5.83
C MET A 480 20.75 10.45 4.74
N VAL A 481 20.92 11.74 4.48
CA VAL A 481 20.26 12.45 3.38
C VAL A 481 21.32 13.01 2.43
N GLY A 482 20.91 13.41 1.23
CA GLY A 482 21.86 13.94 0.27
C GLY A 482 21.19 14.52 -0.97
N LEU A 483 22.02 15.08 -1.82
CA LEU A 483 21.65 15.65 -3.10
C LEU A 483 22.36 14.88 -4.23
N SER A 484 21.70 14.77 -5.37
CA SER A 484 22.33 14.42 -6.64
C SER A 484 22.31 15.65 -7.53
N ILE A 485 23.48 15.98 -8.08
CA ILE A 485 23.61 16.94 -9.17
C ILE A 485 23.83 16.18 -10.47
N ALA A 486 23.22 16.62 -11.55
CA ALA A 486 23.36 15.95 -12.85
C ALA A 486 23.31 16.95 -13.99
N GLY A 487 24.08 16.70 -15.05
CA GLY A 487 24.14 17.53 -16.25
C GLY A 487 25.57 17.83 -16.68
N PRO A 488 25.78 18.36 -17.90
CA PRO A 488 27.11 18.63 -18.43
C PRO A 488 27.94 19.59 -17.56
N LYS A 489 27.30 20.43 -16.74
CA LYS A 489 27.96 21.40 -15.84
C LYS A 489 28.07 20.92 -14.38
N ALA A 490 27.67 19.69 -14.07
CA ALA A 490 27.69 19.18 -12.69
C ALA A 490 29.09 19.23 -12.05
N ARG A 491 30.14 18.91 -12.83
CA ARG A 491 31.52 19.01 -12.33
C ARG A 491 31.92 20.43 -11.97
N ASP A 492 31.53 21.42 -12.77
CA ASP A 492 31.88 22.82 -12.52
C ASP A 492 31.28 23.29 -11.20
N VAL A 493 30.03 22.90 -10.91
CA VAL A 493 29.37 23.16 -9.63
C VAL A 493 30.09 22.45 -8.49
N LEU A 494 30.37 21.16 -8.62
CA LEU A 494 31.04 20.40 -7.57
C LEU A 494 32.42 20.96 -7.25
N GLN A 495 33.23 21.25 -8.28
CA GLN A 495 34.58 21.78 -8.13
C GLN A 495 34.59 23.18 -7.48
N ALA A 496 33.55 23.99 -7.68
CA ALA A 496 33.42 25.28 -7.00
C ALA A 496 33.14 25.16 -5.49
N MET A 497 32.78 23.96 -5.01
CA MET A 497 32.41 23.69 -3.62
C MET A 497 33.44 22.82 -2.88
N THR A 498 34.51 22.38 -3.53
CA THR A 498 35.56 21.55 -2.91
C THR A 498 36.93 21.85 -3.52
N ASP A 499 37.97 21.80 -2.70
CA ASP A 499 39.36 21.91 -3.14
C ASP A 499 39.91 20.58 -3.69
N GLU A 500 39.17 19.49 -3.53
CA GLU A 500 39.52 18.17 -4.05
C GLU A 500 39.45 18.11 -5.58
N ASP A 501 40.33 17.31 -6.21
CA ASP A 501 40.29 17.08 -7.66
C ASP A 501 39.10 16.18 -8.02
N VAL A 502 38.12 16.73 -8.73
CA VAL A 502 36.93 16.02 -9.26
C VAL A 502 36.96 15.86 -10.79
N SER A 503 38.16 15.98 -11.39
CA SER A 503 38.38 15.67 -12.80
C SER A 503 38.06 14.20 -13.10
N SER A 504 37.78 13.89 -14.38
CA SER A 504 37.51 12.51 -14.78
C SER A 504 38.67 11.54 -14.53
N ALA A 505 39.90 12.05 -14.39
CA ALA A 505 41.08 11.24 -14.10
C ALA A 505 41.14 10.88 -12.61
N ALA A 506 40.85 11.85 -11.72
CA ALA A 506 40.93 11.69 -10.27
C ALA A 506 39.68 11.06 -9.64
N PHE A 507 38.49 11.33 -10.18
CA PHE A 507 37.23 10.80 -9.69
C PHE A 507 36.45 10.19 -10.86
N LYS A 508 36.68 8.92 -11.15
CA LYS A 508 36.18 8.17 -12.31
C LYS A 508 34.73 7.74 -12.10
N PHE A 509 34.01 7.44 -13.18
CA PHE A 509 32.66 6.89 -13.09
C PHE A 509 32.64 5.66 -12.18
N MET A 510 31.63 5.58 -11.30
CA MET A 510 31.49 4.56 -10.25
C MET A 510 32.61 4.56 -9.19
N ASP A 511 33.27 5.71 -8.97
CA ASP A 511 34.06 5.94 -7.75
C ASP A 511 33.17 6.40 -6.60
N VAL A 512 33.59 6.05 -5.38
CA VAL A 512 33.08 6.58 -4.12
C VAL A 512 34.26 7.08 -3.28
N ARG A 513 34.10 8.21 -2.61
CA ARG A 513 35.06 8.66 -1.58
C ARG A 513 34.40 9.52 -0.52
N SER A 514 35.03 9.59 0.64
CA SER A 514 34.73 10.65 1.60
C SER A 514 35.41 11.94 1.15
N MET A 515 34.67 13.05 1.13
CA MET A 515 35.25 14.38 0.91
C MET A 515 34.37 15.46 1.51
N ASP A 516 34.98 16.61 1.80
CA ASP A 516 34.27 17.79 2.27
C ASP A 516 33.76 18.59 1.08
N ILE A 517 32.47 18.91 1.11
CA ILE A 517 31.81 19.80 0.14
C ILE A 517 31.27 20.98 0.94
N ALA A 518 31.79 22.19 0.68
CA ALA A 518 31.41 23.41 1.38
C ALA A 518 31.47 23.27 2.92
N ASN A 519 32.53 22.65 3.45
CA ASN A 519 32.73 22.31 4.88
C ASN A 519 31.76 21.28 5.47
N CYS A 520 30.98 20.58 4.63
CA CYS A 520 30.15 19.47 5.06
C CYS A 520 30.86 18.13 4.74
N PRO A 521 31.08 17.24 5.73
CA PRO A 521 31.59 15.91 5.47
C PRO A 521 30.57 15.07 4.67
N THR A 522 30.98 14.56 3.52
CA THR A 522 30.10 13.77 2.65
C THR A 522 30.72 12.45 2.25
N ILE A 523 29.87 11.48 1.90
CA ILE A 523 30.24 10.36 1.03
C ILE A 523 29.76 10.76 -0.36
N THR A 524 30.69 10.98 -1.28
CA THR A 524 30.37 11.37 -2.64
C THR A 524 30.55 10.20 -3.60
N ASN A 525 29.51 9.95 -4.38
CA ASN A 525 29.43 8.88 -5.38
C ASN A 525 29.39 9.51 -6.78
N ARG A 526 30.19 9.03 -7.73
CA ARG A 526 30.09 9.45 -9.14
C ARG A 526 29.18 8.54 -9.93
N VAL A 527 27.87 8.70 -9.74
CA VAL A 527 26.81 7.96 -10.43
C VAL A 527 25.50 8.75 -10.38
N THR A 528 24.74 8.73 -11.47
CA THR A 528 23.44 9.39 -11.55
C THR A 528 22.40 8.45 -12.15
N TYR A 529 21.14 8.60 -11.74
CA TYR A 529 20.03 7.88 -12.34
C TYR A 529 19.54 8.54 -13.65
N SER A 530 19.86 9.82 -13.87
CA SER A 530 19.47 10.56 -15.06
C SER A 530 20.23 10.16 -16.33
N GLY A 531 21.39 9.50 -16.16
CA GLY A 531 22.32 9.13 -17.24
C GLY A 531 23.30 10.24 -17.64
N ASP A 532 23.22 11.42 -17.02
CA ASP A 532 24.14 12.53 -17.27
C ASP A 532 25.39 12.45 -16.37
N LEU A 533 26.40 13.28 -16.68
CA LEU A 533 27.51 13.55 -15.75
C LEU A 533 26.95 14.03 -14.40
N GLY A 534 27.46 13.49 -13.31
CA GLY A 534 27.16 13.93 -11.95
C GLY A 534 27.79 13.02 -10.91
#